data_AF-A0A4V2JTT5-F1
#
_entry.id   AF-A0A4V2JTT5-F1
#
_cell.length_a   1.000
_cell.length_b   1.000
_cell.length_c   1.000
_cell.angle_alpha   90.00
_cell.angle_beta   90.00
_cell.angle_gamma   90.00
#
_symmetry.space_group_name_H-M   'P 1'
#
loop_
_entity.id
_entity.type
_entity.pdbx_description
1 polymer ?
#
loop_
_entity_poly.entity_id
_entity_poly.type
_entity_poly.pdbx_seq_one_letter_code
_entity_poly.pdbx_strand_id
1 'polypeptide(L)'
;NLSFRIKKNVNLNFLKLEELALKDFSLPKKIHNIQFLPNLEFLTLYRIQNISSLFYNLNEQQFYDTLRTLKIKGTPLTHLEIEKILNFSRLENLKLHTCNLDSSHLLNLNKLISKKILRRLILTNNKIKNIPITCKGMFNDLEHIVLDRCGLYAGSVSLFFNDTKSNKISFLDLSHNSLNRTDLIVVSGLIKLQVLKLNGINLQEDARLNNLTTHGLTKHLKFLEIKELTISAKDILFLSKFKVLEKISLSESSFKCLKITKVRICCSNFDVDSVLEIETLSNKEKSV
;
A
#
# COMPACT_ATOMS: atom_id res chain seq x y z
N ASN A 1 17.51 -26.13 -3.81
CA ASN A 1 18.59 -25.40 -4.52
C ASN A 1 18.37 -25.45 -6.01
N LEU A 2 17.53 -24.56 -6.55
CA LEU A 2 17.43 -24.34 -7.99
C LEU A 2 18.45 -23.25 -8.36
N SER A 3 19.63 -23.64 -8.85
CA SER A 3 20.64 -22.68 -9.30
C SER A 3 20.68 -22.67 -10.82
N PHE A 4 20.03 -21.70 -11.46
CA PHE A 4 20.27 -21.42 -12.87
C PHE A 4 21.49 -20.51 -13.00
N ARG A 5 22.62 -21.11 -13.38
CA ARG A 5 23.87 -20.40 -13.66
C ARG A 5 23.90 -20.08 -15.16
N ILE A 6 23.29 -18.97 -15.56
CA ILE A 6 23.45 -18.46 -16.93
C ILE A 6 24.89 -17.97 -17.06
N LYS A 7 25.63 -18.47 -18.06
CA LYS A 7 27.02 -18.07 -18.31
C LYS A 7 27.03 -16.61 -18.78
N LYS A 8 28.05 -15.86 -18.35
CA LYS A 8 28.35 -14.51 -18.84
C LYS A 8 28.41 -14.57 -20.38
N ASN A 9 27.72 -13.65 -21.07
CA ASN A 9 27.61 -13.52 -22.53
C ASN A 9 26.55 -14.37 -23.25
N VAL A 10 25.63 -15.04 -22.55
CA VAL A 10 24.44 -15.58 -23.23
C VAL A 10 23.43 -14.44 -23.37
N ASN A 11 23.25 -13.95 -24.59
CA ASN A 11 22.19 -13.01 -24.91
C ASN A 11 20.84 -13.73 -24.74
N LEU A 12 20.11 -13.42 -23.67
CA LEU A 12 18.81 -14.03 -23.37
C LEU A 12 17.65 -13.31 -24.07
N ASN A 13 17.89 -12.48 -25.10
CA ASN A 13 16.82 -11.78 -25.82
C ASN A 13 15.76 -12.72 -26.40
N PHE A 14 16.10 -13.99 -26.64
CA PHE A 14 15.14 -15.01 -27.06
C PHE A 14 14.22 -15.51 -25.93
N LEU A 15 14.64 -15.40 -24.67
CA LEU A 15 13.81 -15.67 -23.51
C LEU A 15 12.87 -14.47 -23.34
N LYS A 16 11.65 -14.61 -23.85
CA LYS A 16 10.51 -13.69 -23.64
C LYS A 16 9.97 -13.78 -22.20
N LEU A 17 10.87 -13.76 -21.23
CA LEU A 17 10.51 -13.86 -19.82
C LEU A 17 10.09 -12.49 -19.31
N GLU A 18 8.79 -12.31 -19.15
CA GLU A 18 8.18 -11.04 -18.70
C GLU A 18 8.03 -10.98 -17.18
N GLU A 19 7.92 -12.14 -16.53
CA GLU A 19 7.72 -12.24 -15.09
C GLU A 19 8.76 -13.14 -14.43
N LEU A 20 9.30 -12.68 -13.29
CA LEU A 20 10.24 -13.45 -12.49
C LEU A 20 9.87 -13.32 -11.01
N ALA A 21 9.68 -14.47 -10.35
CA ALA A 21 9.45 -14.56 -8.92
C ALA A 21 10.56 -15.35 -8.24
N LEU A 22 11.06 -14.80 -7.15
CA LEU A 22 12.27 -15.22 -6.47
C LEU A 22 12.01 -15.22 -4.97
N LYS A 23 12.28 -16.36 -4.32
CA LYS A 23 11.86 -16.61 -2.94
C LYS A 23 12.91 -17.40 -2.16
N ASP A 24 13.17 -16.97 -0.92
CA ASP A 24 13.93 -17.71 0.09
C ASP A 24 15.35 -18.08 -0.34
N PHE A 25 16.11 -17.11 -0.85
CA PHE A 25 17.49 -17.36 -1.23
C PHE A 25 18.40 -16.15 -0.99
N SER A 26 19.69 -16.45 -0.96
CA SER A 26 20.77 -15.47 -1.07
C SER A 26 21.18 -15.34 -2.54
N LEU A 27 21.22 -14.11 -3.03
CA LEU A 27 21.78 -13.80 -4.34
C LEU A 27 23.29 -14.01 -4.32
N PRO A 28 23.92 -14.42 -5.43
CA PRO A 28 25.38 -14.38 -5.51
C PRO A 28 25.88 -12.92 -5.44
N LYS A 29 27.09 -12.70 -4.90
CA LYS A 29 27.72 -11.36 -4.81
C LYS A 29 27.76 -10.58 -6.14
N LYS A 30 27.70 -11.28 -7.27
CA LYS A 30 27.49 -10.72 -8.59
C LYS A 30 26.31 -11.43 -9.26
N ILE A 31 25.21 -10.71 -9.46
CA ILE A 31 24.10 -11.19 -10.27
C ILE A 31 24.38 -10.75 -11.68
N HIS A 32 25.00 -11.62 -12.45
CA HIS A 32 25.24 -11.31 -13.85
C HIS A 32 23.97 -11.45 -14.69
N ASN A 33 22.88 -12.05 -14.21
CA ASN A 33 21.92 -12.66 -15.13
C ASN A 33 20.53 -12.03 -15.21
N ILE A 34 19.99 -11.47 -14.12
CA ILE A 34 18.67 -10.80 -14.17
C ILE A 34 18.71 -9.55 -15.04
N GLN A 35 19.84 -8.86 -15.04
CA GLN A 35 20.11 -7.70 -15.90
C GLN A 35 20.03 -8.02 -17.42
N PHE A 36 20.19 -9.28 -17.82
CA PHE A 36 20.13 -9.71 -19.22
C PHE A 36 18.74 -10.20 -19.66
N LEU A 37 17.70 -9.98 -18.86
CA LEU A 37 16.32 -10.28 -19.23
C LEU A 37 15.67 -9.01 -19.81
N PRO A 38 15.77 -8.77 -21.13
CA PRO A 38 15.40 -7.48 -21.74
C PRO A 38 13.89 -7.21 -21.78
N ASN A 39 13.07 -8.21 -21.46
CA ASN A 39 11.62 -8.13 -21.52
C ASN A 39 10.98 -8.23 -20.12
N LEU A 40 11.78 -8.20 -19.05
CA LEU A 40 11.28 -8.40 -17.71
C LEU A 40 10.49 -7.18 -17.24
N GLU A 41 9.16 -7.28 -17.25
CA GLU A 41 8.26 -6.23 -16.78
C GLU A 41 7.88 -6.39 -15.30
N PHE A 42 7.91 -7.62 -14.77
CA PHE A 42 7.47 -7.95 -13.42
C PHE A 42 8.53 -8.72 -12.63
N LEU A 43 8.97 -8.15 -11.50
CA LEU A 43 9.92 -8.78 -10.60
C LEU A 43 9.34 -8.86 -9.19
N THR A 44 9.24 -10.09 -8.66
CA THR A 44 8.87 -10.36 -7.27
C THR A 44 10.03 -10.99 -6.51
N LEU A 45 10.40 -10.38 -5.39
CA LEU A 45 11.48 -10.79 -4.49
C LEU A 45 10.90 -11.02 -3.10
N TYR A 46 11.06 -12.22 -2.55
CA TYR A 46 10.55 -12.58 -1.23
C TYR A 46 11.64 -13.17 -0.33
N ARG A 47 11.90 -12.51 0.80
CA ARG A 47 12.91 -12.90 1.80
C ARG A 47 14.28 -13.16 1.19
N ILE A 48 14.81 -12.15 0.51
CA ILE A 48 16.12 -12.18 -0.14
C ILE A 48 17.18 -11.61 0.82
N GLN A 49 18.16 -12.41 1.22
CA GLN A 49 19.08 -12.03 2.31
C GLN A 49 20.06 -10.89 1.96
N ASN A 50 20.40 -10.71 0.68
CA ASN A 50 21.41 -9.75 0.22
C ASN A 50 20.97 -9.06 -1.08
N ILE A 51 19.82 -8.40 -1.02
CA ILE A 51 19.19 -7.73 -2.15
C ILE A 51 20.06 -6.64 -2.78
N SER A 52 21.01 -6.05 -2.04
CA SER A 52 22.04 -5.15 -2.57
C SER A 52 22.77 -5.72 -3.79
N SER A 53 22.92 -7.04 -3.88
CA SER A 53 23.55 -7.70 -5.03
C SER A 53 22.74 -7.55 -6.32
N LEU A 54 21.43 -7.27 -6.25
CA LEU A 54 20.58 -6.90 -7.37
C LEU A 54 20.97 -5.55 -7.97
N PHE A 55 21.42 -4.63 -7.12
CA PHE A 55 21.71 -3.26 -7.52
C PHE A 55 23.20 -2.99 -7.75
N TYR A 56 24.06 -3.99 -7.50
CA TYR A 56 25.50 -3.88 -7.60
C TYR A 56 25.98 -4.02 -9.05
N ASN A 57 26.79 -3.07 -9.53
CA ASN A 57 27.36 -3.03 -10.89
C ASN A 57 26.34 -3.07 -12.05
N LEU A 58 25.13 -2.54 -11.84
CA LEU A 58 24.18 -2.30 -12.92
C LEU A 58 24.66 -1.12 -13.79
N ASN A 59 25.57 -1.39 -14.73
CA ASN A 59 26.01 -0.45 -15.77
C ASN A 59 25.12 -0.51 -17.02
N GLU A 60 24.07 -1.34 -17.03
CA GLU A 60 23.24 -1.57 -18.22
C GLU A 60 21.86 -0.90 -18.07
N GLN A 61 21.65 0.13 -18.90
CA GLN A 61 20.45 0.97 -18.94
C GLN A 61 19.17 0.15 -19.22
N GLN A 62 19.29 -0.97 -19.94
CA GLN A 62 18.16 -1.78 -20.42
C GLN A 62 17.31 -2.42 -19.30
N PHE A 63 17.91 -2.91 -18.21
CA PHE A 63 17.15 -3.51 -17.09
C PHE A 63 16.26 -2.47 -16.39
N TYR A 64 16.74 -1.23 -16.29
CA TYR A 64 16.00 -0.14 -15.68
C TYR A 64 14.86 0.39 -16.56
N ASP A 65 14.94 0.14 -17.87
CA ASP A 65 14.01 0.68 -18.88
C ASP A 65 12.84 -0.26 -19.22
N THR A 66 12.76 -1.42 -18.58
CA THR A 66 11.78 -2.47 -18.91
C THR A 66 10.84 -2.75 -17.74
N LEU A 67 11.36 -2.73 -16.52
CA LEU A 67 10.59 -3.10 -15.34
C LEU A 67 9.45 -2.11 -15.03
N ARG A 68 8.21 -2.61 -15.06
CA ARG A 68 6.99 -1.85 -14.71
C ARG A 68 6.51 -2.12 -13.30
N THR A 69 6.79 -3.32 -12.78
CA THR A 69 6.35 -3.75 -11.45
C THR A 69 7.51 -4.36 -10.67
N LEU A 70 7.79 -3.76 -9.52
CA LEU A 70 8.73 -4.30 -8.53
C LEU A 70 8.00 -4.60 -7.23
N LYS A 71 8.06 -5.86 -6.79
CA LYS A 71 7.55 -6.31 -5.50
C LYS A 71 8.68 -6.88 -4.67
N ILE A 72 8.91 -6.31 -3.51
CA ILE A 72 9.85 -6.81 -2.50
C ILE A 72 9.05 -7.08 -1.23
N LYS A 73 9.19 -8.28 -0.67
CA LYS A 73 8.52 -8.67 0.57
C LYS A 73 9.50 -9.34 1.53
N GLY A 74 9.40 -9.00 2.82
CA GLY A 74 10.15 -9.65 3.90
C GLY A 74 11.67 -9.52 3.75
N THR A 75 12.13 -8.45 3.09
CA THR A 75 13.54 -8.18 2.84
C THR A 75 13.83 -6.77 3.32
N PRO A 76 14.62 -6.59 4.39
CA PRO A 76 15.01 -5.26 4.86
C PRO A 76 15.71 -4.48 3.75
N LEU A 77 15.33 -3.22 3.57
CA LEU A 77 15.95 -2.31 2.61
C LEU A 77 16.62 -1.16 3.34
N THR A 78 17.81 -0.80 2.87
CA THR A 78 18.58 0.36 3.24
C THR A 78 18.23 1.56 2.35
N HIS A 79 18.65 2.75 2.77
CA HIS A 79 18.52 3.96 1.95
C HIS A 79 19.14 3.82 0.56
N LEU A 80 20.31 3.18 0.47
CA LEU A 80 21.01 2.98 -0.79
C LEU A 80 20.20 2.10 -1.75
N GLU A 81 19.57 1.05 -1.24
CA GLU A 81 18.73 0.16 -2.08
C GLU A 81 17.47 0.89 -2.58
N ILE A 82 16.85 1.74 -1.75
CA ILE A 82 15.74 2.60 -2.20
C ILE A 82 16.22 3.60 -3.26
N GLU A 83 17.41 4.19 -3.10
CA GLU A 83 17.98 5.07 -4.11
C GLU A 83 18.23 4.35 -5.43
N LYS A 84 18.64 3.08 -5.40
CA LYS A 84 18.82 2.30 -6.63
C LYS A 84 17.50 1.99 -7.33
N ILE A 85 16.39 1.89 -6.60
CA ILE A 85 15.05 1.80 -7.22
C ILE A 85 14.72 3.08 -8.00
N LEU A 86 15.33 4.24 -7.70
CA LEU A 86 15.15 5.46 -8.50
C LEU A 86 15.58 5.29 -9.94
N ASN A 87 16.46 4.35 -10.25
CA ASN A 87 16.97 4.19 -11.61
C ASN A 87 15.92 3.60 -12.56
N PHE A 88 14.90 2.91 -12.07
CA PHE A 88 13.86 2.35 -12.94
C PHE A 88 13.03 3.48 -13.59
N SER A 89 13.13 3.60 -14.90
CA SER A 89 12.53 4.68 -15.68
C SER A 89 11.09 4.40 -16.08
N ARG A 90 10.62 3.16 -15.99
CA ARG A 90 9.25 2.74 -16.34
C ARG A 90 8.45 2.15 -15.18
N LEU A 91 8.93 2.30 -13.95
CA LEU A 91 8.31 1.67 -12.79
C LEU A 91 6.97 2.33 -12.43
N GLU A 92 5.87 1.66 -12.78
CA GLU A 92 4.50 2.10 -12.53
C GLU A 92 3.96 1.58 -11.19
N ASN A 93 4.45 0.42 -10.74
CA ASN A 93 3.95 -0.29 -9.56
C ASN A 93 5.08 -0.69 -8.62
N LEU A 94 5.10 -0.13 -7.40
CA LEU A 94 6.08 -0.46 -6.37
C LEU A 94 5.39 -1.03 -5.14
N LYS A 95 5.81 -2.24 -4.72
CA LYS A 95 5.27 -2.92 -3.54
C LYS A 95 6.41 -3.32 -2.61
N LEU A 96 6.50 -2.69 -1.45
CA LEU A 96 7.53 -2.92 -0.43
C LEU A 96 6.86 -3.35 0.88
N HIS A 97 6.70 -4.66 1.08
CA HIS A 97 5.96 -5.22 2.22
C HIS A 97 6.92 -5.79 3.26
N THR A 98 6.88 -5.32 4.51
CA THR A 98 7.81 -5.77 5.56
C THR A 98 9.27 -5.63 5.10
N CYS A 99 9.63 -4.41 4.69
CA CYS A 99 10.97 -4.08 4.23
C CYS A 99 11.75 -3.25 5.27
N ASN A 100 11.24 -3.14 6.50
CA ASN A 100 11.82 -2.36 7.59
C ASN A 100 12.04 -0.87 7.23
N LEU A 101 11.21 -0.33 6.34
CA LEU A 101 11.27 1.09 5.98
C LEU A 101 10.78 1.93 7.16
N ASP A 102 11.34 3.12 7.28
CA ASP A 102 10.87 4.13 8.22
C ASP A 102 10.66 5.47 7.49
N SER A 103 10.39 6.52 8.27
CA SER A 103 10.12 7.85 7.76
C SER A 103 11.24 8.48 6.93
N SER A 104 12.51 8.18 7.18
CA SER A 104 13.61 8.78 6.42
C SER A 104 13.70 8.19 5.01
N HIS A 105 13.23 6.95 4.81
CA HIS A 105 13.17 6.32 3.48
C HIS A 105 12.16 7.01 2.55
N LEU A 106 11.17 7.71 3.10
CA LEU A 106 10.20 8.48 2.31
C LEU A 106 10.85 9.59 1.50
N LEU A 107 11.97 10.17 1.97
CA LEU A 107 12.68 11.22 1.24
C LEU A 107 13.18 10.72 -0.12
N ASN A 108 13.69 9.48 -0.17
CA ASN A 108 14.13 8.85 -1.40
C ASN A 108 12.94 8.39 -2.24
N LEU A 109 11.89 7.83 -1.64
CA LEU A 109 10.67 7.50 -2.38
C LEU A 109 9.99 8.74 -2.98
N ASN A 110 10.07 9.90 -2.33
CA ASN A 110 9.49 11.14 -2.83
C ASN A 110 10.16 11.56 -4.15
N LYS A 111 11.49 11.37 -4.27
CA LYS A 111 12.23 11.57 -5.53
C LYS A 111 11.71 10.63 -6.64
N LEU A 112 11.39 9.38 -6.31
CA LEU A 112 10.82 8.42 -7.27
C LEU A 112 9.45 8.90 -7.76
N ILE A 113 8.56 9.24 -6.84
CA ILE A 113 7.18 9.63 -7.15
C ILE A 113 7.15 10.95 -7.93
N SER A 114 8.11 11.84 -7.67
CA SER A 114 8.26 13.11 -8.40
C SER A 114 8.52 12.92 -9.90
N LYS A 115 8.93 11.72 -10.34
CA LYS A 115 9.01 11.38 -11.77
C LYS A 115 7.64 11.25 -12.45
N LYS A 116 6.55 11.14 -11.68
CA LYS A 116 5.16 11.02 -12.15
C LYS A 116 4.86 9.80 -13.03
N ILE A 117 5.67 8.75 -12.87
CA ILE A 117 5.51 7.47 -13.58
C ILE A 117 4.81 6.45 -12.69
N LEU A 118 5.12 6.49 -11.39
CA LEU A 118 4.51 5.59 -10.41
C LEU A 118 3.02 5.91 -10.28
N ARG A 119 2.17 4.89 -10.40
CA ARG A 119 0.72 4.97 -10.20
C ARG A 119 0.28 4.27 -8.92
N ARG A 120 1.02 3.22 -8.52
CA ARG A 120 0.70 2.38 -7.37
C ARG A 120 1.88 2.25 -6.40
N LEU A 121 1.60 2.51 -5.13
CA LEU A 121 2.56 2.36 -4.04
C LEU A 121 1.95 1.55 -2.89
N ILE A 122 2.60 0.46 -2.50
CA ILE A 122 2.21 -0.36 -1.36
C ILE A 122 3.39 -0.43 -0.39
N LEU A 123 3.20 0.03 0.85
CA LEU A 123 4.21 0.06 1.90
C LEU A 123 3.81 -0.74 3.15
N THR A 124 2.94 -1.74 3.00
CA THR A 124 2.38 -2.49 4.13
C THR A 124 3.43 -3.01 5.11
N ASN A 125 3.12 -2.94 6.41
CA ASN A 125 3.93 -3.50 7.50
C ASN A 125 5.37 -2.97 7.53
N ASN A 126 5.52 -1.65 7.37
CA ASN A 126 6.76 -0.91 7.62
C ASN A 126 6.61 -0.03 8.89
N LYS A 127 7.62 0.76 9.23
CA LYS A 127 7.71 1.57 10.47
C LYS A 127 7.71 3.06 10.17
N ILE A 128 6.77 3.49 9.34
CA ILE A 128 6.63 4.87 8.86
C ILE A 128 5.79 5.62 9.90
N LYS A 129 6.44 6.23 10.89
CA LYS A 129 5.76 6.85 12.03
C LYS A 129 5.45 8.33 11.82
N ASN A 130 6.49 9.15 11.71
CA ASN A 130 6.42 10.61 11.58
C ASN A 130 6.73 11.05 10.15
N ILE A 131 5.86 11.82 9.50
CA ILE A 131 6.09 12.19 8.10
C ILE A 131 6.89 13.50 8.03
N PRO A 132 8.05 13.52 7.34
CA PRO A 132 8.77 14.77 7.12
C PRO A 132 7.92 15.77 6.34
N ILE A 133 7.97 17.06 6.69
CA ILE A 133 7.22 18.11 5.99
C ILE A 133 7.57 18.19 4.49
N THR A 134 8.77 17.77 4.11
CA THR A 134 9.24 17.68 2.72
C THR A 134 8.51 16.62 1.89
N CYS A 135 7.82 15.67 2.54
CA CYS A 135 6.94 14.70 1.88
C CYS A 135 5.51 15.25 1.68
N LYS A 136 5.30 16.56 1.89
CA LYS A 136 3.99 17.16 1.73
C LYS A 136 3.49 17.05 0.29
N GLY A 137 2.30 16.48 0.11
CA GLY A 137 1.72 16.26 -1.22
C GLY A 137 2.39 15.16 -2.04
N MET A 138 3.26 14.34 -1.44
CA MET A 138 3.98 13.23 -2.11
C MET A 138 3.05 12.28 -2.88
N PHE A 139 1.78 12.19 -2.50
CA PHE A 139 0.82 11.23 -3.08
C PHE A 139 -0.15 11.83 -4.10
N ASN A 140 0.03 13.09 -4.51
CA ASN A 140 -0.93 13.78 -5.39
C ASN A 140 -1.16 13.10 -6.75
N ASP A 141 -0.12 12.51 -7.32
CA ASP A 141 -0.16 11.86 -8.64
C ASP A 141 -0.40 10.35 -8.59
N LEU A 142 -0.43 9.73 -7.41
CA LEU A 142 -0.68 8.30 -7.25
C LEU A 142 -2.19 8.00 -7.34
N GLU A 143 -2.51 6.80 -7.81
CA GLU A 143 -3.89 6.33 -7.93
C GLU A 143 -4.25 5.29 -6.86
N HIS A 144 -3.26 4.51 -6.44
CA HIS A 144 -3.47 3.39 -5.52
C HIS A 144 -2.41 3.37 -4.44
N ILE A 145 -2.83 3.53 -3.19
CA ILE A 145 -1.94 3.62 -2.03
C ILE A 145 -2.38 2.67 -0.93
N VAL A 146 -1.42 1.91 -0.41
CA VAL A 146 -1.61 1.03 0.75
C VAL A 146 -0.55 1.34 1.79
N LEU A 147 -0.99 1.80 2.96
CA LEU A 147 -0.16 2.09 4.14
C LEU A 147 -0.59 1.25 5.35
N ASP A 148 -1.17 0.07 5.09
CA ASP A 148 -1.62 -0.85 6.14
C ASP A 148 -0.49 -1.25 7.10
N ARG A 149 -0.72 -1.20 8.42
CA ARG A 149 0.26 -1.54 9.48
C ARG A 149 1.58 -0.78 9.35
N CYS A 150 1.57 0.47 8.92
CA CYS A 150 2.77 1.30 8.82
C CYS A 150 3.21 1.92 10.15
N GLY A 151 2.35 1.90 11.17
CA GLY A 151 2.61 2.55 12.46
C GLY A 151 2.53 4.08 12.40
N LEU A 152 1.75 4.63 11.46
CA LEU A 152 1.55 6.07 11.32
C LEU A 152 0.97 6.65 12.61
N TYR A 153 1.52 7.78 13.05
CA TYR A 153 0.97 8.56 14.16
C TYR A 153 -0.18 9.45 13.70
N ALA A 154 -1.08 9.76 14.63
CA ALA A 154 -2.19 10.68 14.37
C ALA A 154 -1.66 12.04 13.85
N GLY A 155 -2.27 12.55 12.77
CA GLY A 155 -1.88 13.76 12.05
C GLY A 155 -0.93 13.51 10.87
N SER A 156 -0.32 12.33 10.77
CA SER A 156 0.66 11.99 9.73
C SER A 156 0.07 11.91 8.33
N VAL A 157 -1.16 11.39 8.21
CA VAL A 157 -1.79 11.16 6.92
C VAL A 157 -2.09 12.47 6.21
N SER A 158 -2.53 13.49 6.97
CA SER A 158 -2.79 14.82 6.45
C SER A 158 -1.60 15.45 5.72
N LEU A 159 -0.37 15.12 6.13
CA LEU A 159 0.85 15.65 5.53
C LEU A 159 1.05 15.11 4.11
N PHE A 160 0.63 13.89 3.78
CA PHE A 160 0.83 13.35 2.43
C PHE A 160 0.03 14.07 1.34
N PHE A 161 -0.90 14.94 1.72
CA PHE A 161 -1.81 15.63 0.83
C PHE A 161 -1.60 17.14 0.90
N ASN A 162 -1.78 17.82 -0.24
CA ASN A 162 -1.76 19.29 -0.27
C ASN A 162 -3.09 19.84 -0.79
N ASP A 163 -3.49 19.42 -1.99
CA ASP A 163 -4.80 19.70 -2.56
C ASP A 163 -5.55 18.39 -2.81
N THR A 164 -6.56 18.13 -1.99
CA THR A 164 -7.35 16.90 -2.05
C THR A 164 -8.27 16.84 -3.26
N LYS A 165 -8.57 17.97 -3.90
CA LYS A 165 -9.48 18.03 -5.06
C LYS A 165 -8.79 17.63 -6.37
N SER A 166 -7.51 17.96 -6.54
CA SER A 166 -6.75 17.63 -7.75
C SER A 166 -6.10 16.23 -7.70
N ASN A 167 -6.01 15.64 -6.51
CA ASN A 167 -5.41 14.33 -6.27
C ASN A 167 -6.02 13.20 -7.15
N LYS A 168 -5.22 12.22 -7.56
CA LYS A 168 -5.61 11.10 -8.45
C LYS A 168 -6.02 9.80 -7.73
N ILE A 169 -5.94 9.76 -6.40
CA ILE A 169 -6.16 8.55 -5.62
C ILE A 169 -7.59 8.07 -5.77
N SER A 170 -7.71 6.83 -6.22
CA SER A 170 -8.96 6.08 -6.31
C SER A 170 -9.04 4.95 -5.28
N PHE A 171 -7.88 4.49 -4.76
CA PHE A 171 -7.79 3.46 -3.74
C PHE A 171 -6.85 3.89 -2.61
N LEU A 172 -7.35 3.87 -1.38
CA LEU A 172 -6.57 4.19 -0.18
C LEU A 172 -6.85 3.17 0.94
N ASP A 173 -5.78 2.57 1.43
CA ASP A 173 -5.82 1.71 2.61
C ASP A 173 -4.91 2.27 3.71
N LEU A 174 -5.53 2.65 4.83
CA LEU A 174 -4.87 3.20 6.02
C LEU A 174 -5.02 2.27 7.23
N SER A 175 -5.40 1.03 7.02
CA SER A 175 -5.70 0.07 8.08
C SER A 175 -4.56 -0.07 9.09
N HIS A 176 -4.88 -0.33 10.36
CA HIS A 176 -3.95 -0.57 11.45
C HIS A 176 -2.93 0.56 11.66
N ASN A 177 -3.41 1.80 11.62
CA ASN A 177 -2.65 3.01 11.94
C ASN A 177 -3.41 3.86 12.96
N SER A 178 -2.75 4.89 13.49
CA SER A 178 -3.42 5.90 14.32
C SER A 178 -3.80 7.12 13.49
N LEU A 179 -5.05 7.55 13.57
CA LEU A 179 -5.58 8.69 12.81
C LEU A 179 -6.24 9.70 13.76
N ASN A 180 -6.07 10.99 13.49
CA ASN A 180 -6.82 12.05 14.18
C ASN A 180 -7.89 12.66 13.27
N ARG A 181 -8.58 13.68 13.80
CA ARG A 181 -9.62 14.41 13.08
C ARG A 181 -9.12 15.01 11.77
N THR A 182 -7.94 15.62 11.78
CA THR A 182 -7.36 16.27 10.59
C THR A 182 -7.10 15.27 9.48
N ASP A 183 -6.59 14.07 9.81
CA ASP A 183 -6.38 13.00 8.84
C ASP A 183 -7.70 12.61 8.14
N LEU A 184 -8.76 12.35 8.91
CA LEU A 184 -10.06 11.95 8.37
C LEU A 184 -10.72 13.07 7.54
N ILE A 185 -10.58 14.33 7.96
CA ILE A 185 -11.08 15.48 7.19
C ILE A 185 -10.37 15.55 5.83
N VAL A 186 -9.04 15.41 5.80
CA VAL A 186 -8.28 15.41 4.54
C VAL A 186 -8.70 14.25 3.64
N VAL A 187 -8.86 13.04 4.18
CA VAL A 187 -9.37 11.88 3.42
C VAL A 187 -10.77 12.16 2.86
N SER A 188 -11.65 12.82 3.62
CA SER A 188 -13.00 13.19 3.14
C SER A 188 -13.00 14.13 1.94
N GLY A 189 -11.89 14.85 1.71
CA GLY A 189 -11.71 15.76 0.59
C GLY A 189 -11.28 15.08 -0.71
N LEU A 190 -10.90 13.80 -0.70
CA LEU A 190 -10.41 13.08 -1.88
C LEU A 190 -11.57 12.71 -2.81
N ILE A 191 -11.91 13.61 -3.74
CA ILE A 191 -13.13 13.49 -4.57
C ILE A 191 -13.09 12.32 -5.58
N LYS A 192 -11.91 11.83 -5.93
CA LYS A 192 -11.73 10.66 -6.83
C LYS A 192 -11.66 9.33 -6.09
N LEU A 193 -11.66 9.35 -4.75
CA LEU A 193 -11.53 8.15 -3.94
C LEU A 193 -12.77 7.27 -4.07
N GLN A 194 -12.57 6.05 -4.58
CA GLN A 194 -13.62 5.06 -4.78
C GLN A 194 -13.56 3.94 -3.75
N VAL A 195 -12.37 3.64 -3.25
CA VAL A 195 -12.14 2.57 -2.27
C VAL A 195 -11.38 3.11 -1.06
N LEU A 196 -11.94 2.95 0.13
CA LEU A 196 -11.33 3.33 1.39
C LEU A 196 -11.36 2.16 2.37
N LYS A 197 -10.20 1.81 2.93
CA LYS A 197 -10.07 0.81 3.99
C LYS A 197 -9.50 1.44 5.26
N LEU A 198 -10.16 1.19 6.37
CA LEU A 198 -9.88 1.74 7.69
C LEU A 198 -9.95 0.65 8.78
N ASN A 199 -9.48 -0.56 8.48
CA ASN A 199 -9.58 -1.66 9.43
C ASN A 199 -8.67 -1.42 10.63
N GLY A 200 -9.14 -1.72 11.85
CA GLY A 200 -8.30 -1.70 13.05
C GLY A 200 -7.61 -0.35 13.30
N ILE A 201 -8.16 0.76 12.79
CA ILE A 201 -7.58 2.08 13.01
C ILE A 201 -7.75 2.48 14.47
N ASN A 202 -6.73 3.12 15.02
CA ASN A 202 -6.77 3.73 16.34
C ASN A 202 -7.16 5.21 16.20
N LEU A 203 -8.42 5.54 16.45
CA LEU A 203 -8.91 6.92 16.44
C LEU A 203 -8.45 7.65 17.70
N GLN A 204 -7.64 8.68 17.52
CA GLN A 204 -7.09 9.51 18.61
C GLN A 204 -7.86 10.82 18.77
N GLU A 205 -7.76 11.43 19.95
CA GLU A 205 -8.37 12.73 20.26
C GLU A 205 -9.90 12.75 20.01
N ASP A 206 -10.40 13.77 19.30
CA ASP A 206 -11.80 13.93 18.93
C ASP A 206 -12.15 13.29 17.57
N ALA A 207 -11.27 12.46 17.01
CA ALA A 207 -11.50 11.80 15.73
C ALA A 207 -12.72 10.85 15.81
N ARG A 208 -13.63 11.02 14.86
CA ARG A 208 -14.86 10.22 14.73
C ARG A 208 -15.17 9.98 13.26
N LEU A 209 -15.95 8.94 12.95
CA LEU A 209 -16.28 8.62 11.56
C LEU A 209 -17.09 9.71 10.85
N ASN A 210 -17.76 10.62 11.58
CA ASN A 210 -18.39 11.80 10.96
C ASN A 210 -17.39 12.68 10.20
N ASN A 211 -16.12 12.67 10.57
CA ASN A 211 -15.10 13.50 9.92
C ASN A 211 -14.94 13.11 8.45
N LEU A 212 -15.22 11.84 8.09
CA LEU A 212 -15.27 11.36 6.70
C LEU A 212 -16.44 11.94 5.89
N THR A 213 -17.43 12.54 6.56
CA THR A 213 -18.62 13.13 5.94
C THR A 213 -18.54 14.65 5.80
N THR A 214 -17.41 15.25 6.24
CA THR A 214 -17.20 16.71 6.24
C THR A 214 -17.16 17.30 4.83
N HIS A 215 -16.63 16.55 3.87
CA HIS A 215 -16.49 16.97 2.48
C HIS A 215 -17.17 16.00 1.50
N GLY A 216 -16.79 16.04 0.22
CA GLY A 216 -17.49 15.41 -0.89
C GLY A 216 -17.44 13.89 -0.96
N LEU A 217 -16.65 13.21 -0.12
CA LEU A 217 -16.41 11.75 -0.21
C LEU A 217 -17.70 10.91 -0.24
N THR A 218 -18.72 11.32 0.52
CA THR A 218 -20.03 10.63 0.61
C THR A 218 -20.79 10.52 -0.73
N LYS A 219 -20.41 11.33 -1.73
CA LYS A 219 -21.02 11.36 -3.06
C LYS A 219 -20.31 10.48 -4.09
N HIS A 220 -19.14 9.93 -3.77
CA HIS A 220 -18.27 9.26 -4.76
C HIS A 220 -17.69 7.92 -4.28
N LEU A 221 -17.60 7.68 -2.97
CA LEU A 221 -17.03 6.44 -2.43
C LEU A 221 -17.93 5.24 -2.73
N LYS A 222 -17.37 4.24 -3.40
CA LYS A 222 -18.06 3.01 -3.82
C LYS A 222 -17.86 1.85 -2.85
N PHE A 223 -16.66 1.75 -2.26
CA PHE A 223 -16.33 0.69 -1.32
C PHE A 223 -15.73 1.26 -0.04
N LEU A 224 -16.31 0.88 1.09
CA LEU A 224 -15.83 1.21 2.43
C LEU A 224 -15.64 -0.06 3.26
N GLU A 225 -14.43 -0.26 3.77
CA GLU A 225 -14.10 -1.39 4.66
C GLU A 225 -13.69 -0.84 6.04
N ILE A 226 -14.49 -1.19 7.06
CA ILE A 226 -14.28 -0.81 8.47
C ILE A 226 -14.46 -2.06 9.32
N LYS A 227 -13.43 -2.89 9.33
CA LYS A 227 -13.31 -4.07 10.19
C LYS A 227 -12.52 -3.69 11.45
N GLU A 228 -12.62 -4.51 12.49
CA GLU A 228 -11.82 -4.34 13.72
C GLU A 228 -11.91 -2.95 14.37
N LEU A 229 -13.02 -2.24 14.15
CA LEU A 229 -13.35 -0.97 14.79
C LEU A 229 -14.70 -1.11 15.49
N THR A 230 -14.78 -0.68 16.74
CA THR A 230 -16.04 -0.58 17.46
C THR A 230 -16.72 0.72 17.05
N ILE A 231 -17.85 0.62 16.34
CA ILE A 231 -18.64 1.78 15.92
C ILE A 231 -19.90 1.94 16.78
N SER A 232 -20.29 3.18 17.03
CA SER A 232 -21.49 3.53 17.80
C SER A 232 -22.73 3.73 16.91
N ALA A 233 -23.91 3.88 17.53
CA ALA A 233 -25.13 4.26 16.81
C ALA A 233 -24.99 5.61 16.07
N LYS A 234 -24.21 6.54 16.62
CA LYS A 234 -23.92 7.82 15.94
C LYS A 234 -23.08 7.60 14.68
N ASP A 235 -22.13 6.68 14.73
CA ASP A 235 -21.30 6.34 13.58
C ASP A 235 -22.12 5.70 12.46
N ILE A 236 -23.08 4.83 12.79
CA ILE A 236 -24.02 4.27 11.83
C ILE A 236 -24.82 5.37 11.10
N LEU A 237 -25.29 6.40 11.82
CA LEU A 237 -25.96 7.56 11.21
C LEU A 237 -25.05 8.37 10.28
N PHE A 238 -23.73 8.33 10.49
CA PHE A 238 -22.78 8.95 9.57
C PHE A 238 -22.55 8.07 8.34
N LEU A 239 -22.46 6.75 8.51
CA LEU A 239 -22.35 5.80 7.39
C LEU A 239 -23.57 5.86 6.46
N SER A 240 -24.77 6.13 6.98
CA SER A 240 -25.97 6.30 6.14
C SER A 240 -25.93 7.54 5.24
N LYS A 241 -24.98 8.47 5.44
CA LYS A 241 -24.81 9.64 4.56
C LYS A 241 -24.11 9.29 3.24
N PHE A 242 -23.46 8.14 3.13
CA PHE A 242 -22.85 7.69 1.89
C PHE A 242 -23.94 7.21 0.93
N LYS A 243 -24.06 7.88 -0.22
CA LYS A 243 -25.22 7.71 -1.11
C LYS A 243 -24.99 6.75 -2.27
N VAL A 244 -23.74 6.42 -2.56
CA VAL A 244 -23.32 5.68 -3.76
C VAL A 244 -22.47 4.44 -3.42
N LEU A 245 -22.53 3.96 -2.17
CA LEU A 245 -21.80 2.75 -1.79
C LEU A 245 -22.35 1.54 -2.54
N GLU A 246 -21.48 0.87 -3.26
CA GLU A 246 -21.75 -0.42 -3.90
C GLU A 246 -21.44 -1.56 -2.92
N LYS A 247 -20.42 -1.38 -2.06
CA LYS A 247 -20.05 -2.36 -1.04
C LYS A 247 -19.70 -1.69 0.28
N ILE A 248 -20.12 -2.29 1.39
CA ILE A 248 -19.61 -1.97 2.73
C ILE A 248 -19.24 -3.25 3.47
N SER A 249 -18.05 -3.25 4.05
CA SER A 249 -17.54 -4.37 4.85
C SER A 249 -17.40 -3.93 6.31
N LEU A 250 -18.09 -4.61 7.22
CA LEU A 250 -18.14 -4.27 8.65
C LEU A 250 -17.69 -5.45 9.53
N SER A 251 -17.23 -5.15 10.74
CA SER A 251 -17.10 -6.17 11.78
C SER A 251 -18.47 -6.69 12.23
N GLU A 252 -18.53 -7.93 12.75
CA GLU A 252 -19.77 -8.52 13.25
C GLU A 252 -20.47 -7.65 14.32
N SER A 253 -19.69 -7.06 15.25
CA SER A 253 -20.23 -6.17 16.28
C SER A 253 -20.84 -4.89 15.69
N SER A 254 -20.18 -4.30 14.70
CA SER A 254 -20.67 -3.16 13.94
C SER A 254 -21.97 -3.48 13.19
N PHE A 255 -22.05 -4.66 12.59
CA PHE A 255 -23.25 -5.13 11.90
C PHE A 255 -24.42 -5.38 12.87
N LYS A 256 -24.16 -5.90 14.07
CA LYS A 256 -25.17 -6.00 15.14
C LYS A 256 -25.67 -4.61 15.57
N CYS A 257 -24.77 -3.64 15.74
CA CYS A 257 -25.14 -2.25 16.05
C CYS A 257 -26.05 -1.66 14.96
N LEU A 258 -25.69 -1.84 13.68
CA LEU A 258 -26.53 -1.42 12.54
C LEU A 258 -27.95 -1.99 12.63
N LYS A 259 -28.11 -3.29 12.87
CA LYS A 259 -29.42 -3.95 13.01
C LYS A 259 -30.27 -3.35 14.14
N ILE A 260 -29.65 -3.03 15.28
CA ILE A 260 -30.35 -2.46 16.45
C ILE A 260 -30.85 -1.04 16.16
N THR A 261 -30.04 -0.22 15.48
CA THR A 261 -30.38 1.18 15.20
C THR A 261 -31.50 1.37 14.18
N LYS A 262 -31.82 0.34 13.39
CA LYS A 262 -32.79 0.40 12.28
C LYS A 262 -32.48 1.48 11.23
N VAL A 263 -31.25 2.01 11.21
CA VAL A 263 -30.80 2.98 10.22
C VAL A 263 -30.56 2.25 8.90
N ARG A 264 -31.09 2.80 7.80
CA ARG A 264 -30.82 2.29 6.46
C ARG A 264 -29.55 2.92 5.90
N ILE A 265 -28.57 2.08 5.56
CA ILE A 265 -27.42 2.49 4.75
C ILE A 265 -27.73 2.10 3.29
N CYS A 266 -27.64 3.06 2.37
CA CYS A 266 -27.85 2.83 0.94
C CYS A 266 -26.65 2.10 0.35
N CYS A 267 -26.69 0.77 0.37
CA CYS A 267 -25.66 -0.09 -0.21
C CYS A 267 -26.27 -1.38 -0.77
N SER A 268 -25.74 -1.87 -1.89
CA SER A 268 -26.20 -3.11 -2.54
C SER A 268 -25.54 -4.37 -1.99
N ASN A 269 -24.33 -4.28 -1.44
CA ASN A 269 -23.60 -5.44 -0.95
C ASN A 269 -23.02 -5.21 0.47
N PHE A 270 -23.51 -5.96 1.44
CA PHE A 270 -22.97 -6.01 2.80
C PHE A 270 -22.12 -7.26 2.97
N ASP A 271 -20.87 -7.04 3.34
CA ASP A 271 -19.92 -8.08 3.68
C ASP A 271 -19.60 -7.99 5.18
N VAL A 272 -19.74 -9.10 5.90
CA VAL A 272 -19.60 -9.12 7.35
C VAL A 272 -18.47 -10.07 7.69
N ASP A 273 -17.44 -9.53 8.34
CA ASP A 273 -16.34 -10.35 8.82
C ASP A 273 -16.78 -11.07 10.10
N SER A 274 -17.06 -12.37 10.00
CA SER A 274 -17.28 -13.23 11.16
C SER A 274 -15.92 -13.65 11.73
N VAL A 275 -15.70 -13.43 13.02
CA VAL A 275 -14.42 -13.68 13.74
C VAL A 275 -13.90 -15.13 13.65
N LEU A 276 -14.68 -16.06 13.08
CA LEU A 276 -14.37 -17.49 12.98
C LEU A 276 -13.15 -17.85 12.09
N GLU A 277 -12.61 -16.95 11.26
CA GLU A 277 -11.48 -17.28 10.37
C GLU A 277 -10.09 -16.94 10.93
N ILE A 278 -9.98 -16.14 12.00
CA ILE A 278 -8.66 -15.71 12.50
C ILE A 278 -8.00 -16.79 13.39
N GLU A 279 -8.78 -17.62 14.08
CA GLU A 279 -8.23 -18.72 14.90
C GLU A 279 -7.78 -19.95 14.08
N THR A 280 -8.18 -20.07 12.82
CA THR A 280 -7.79 -21.20 11.96
C THR A 280 -6.52 -20.94 11.14
N LEU A 281 -6.11 -19.68 10.94
CA LEU A 281 -4.88 -19.33 10.25
C LEU A 281 -3.65 -19.30 11.18
N SER A 282 -3.80 -18.91 12.45
CA SER A 282 -2.67 -18.94 13.41
C SER A 282 -2.24 -20.37 13.80
N ASN A 283 -3.13 -21.34 13.67
CA ASN A 283 -2.85 -22.76 13.91
C ASN A 283 -2.27 -23.50 12.69
N LYS A 284 -2.36 -22.91 11.48
CA LYS A 284 -1.74 -23.50 10.27
C LYS A 284 -0.31 -23.03 10.01
N GLU A 285 0.14 -21.93 10.62
CA GLU A 285 1.52 -21.44 10.49
C GLU A 285 2.50 -22.05 11.52
N LYS A 286 2.03 -22.92 12.43
CA LYS A 286 2.89 -23.71 13.34
C LYS A 286 3.18 -25.13 12.85
N SER A 287 2.70 -25.50 11.68
CA SER A 287 2.83 -26.86 11.15
C SER A 287 3.10 -26.88 9.64
N VAL A 288 4.21 -26.27 9.20
CA VAL A 288 5.04 -26.68 8.04
C VAL A 288 6.47 -26.20 8.25
#